data_AF-A0A659ULM6-F1
#
_entry.id   AF-A0A659ULM6-F1
#
_cell.length_a   1.000
_cell.length_b   1.000
_cell.length_c   1.000
_cell.angle_alpha   90.00
_cell.angle_beta   90.00
_cell.angle_gamma   90.00
#
_symmetry.space_group_name_H-M   'P 1'
#
loop_
_entity.id
_entity.type
_entity.pdbx_description
1 polymer ?
#
loop_
_entity_poly.entity_id
_entity_poly.type
_entity_poly.pdbx_seq_one_letter_code
_entity_poly.pdbx_strand_id
1 'polypeptide(L)' 'LPDGAMIAAGGSAYAERHGKILPWTFAGYGPPTSPDHFGDETLVLLTPETTLAVLRHGFQTEWHPSAKA' A
#
# COMPACT_ATOMS: atom_id res chain seq x y z
N LEU A 1 0.84 -0.46 -8.31
CA LEU A 1 0.02 -1.60 -7.81
C LEU A 1 -1.44 -1.14 -7.83
N PRO A 2 -2.46 -1.99 -7.70
CA PRO A 2 -3.84 -1.53 -7.54
C PRO A 2 -4.08 -1.04 -6.10
N ASP A 3 -5.00 -0.07 -5.95
CA ASP A 3 -5.39 0.47 -4.65
C ASP A 3 -5.74 -0.65 -3.67
N GLY A 4 -5.20 -0.58 -2.46
CA GLY A 4 -5.38 -1.59 -1.41
C GLY A 4 -4.31 -2.70 -1.40
N ALA A 5 -3.39 -2.71 -2.37
CA ALA A 5 -2.21 -3.55 -2.30
C ALA A 5 -1.28 -3.12 -1.16
N MET A 6 -0.69 -4.09 -0.47
CA MET A 6 0.26 -3.89 0.63
C MET A 6 1.65 -4.38 0.23
N ILE A 7 2.67 -3.61 0.57
CA ILE A 7 4.08 -3.94 0.39
C ILE A 7 4.85 -3.75 1.70
N ALA A 8 6.03 -4.35 1.81
CA ALA A 8 6.98 -4.10 2.87
C ALA A 8 8.33 -3.64 2.34
N ALA A 9 8.96 -2.72 3.07
CA ALA A 9 10.29 -2.18 2.86
C ALA A 9 10.88 -1.81 4.23
N GLY A 10 12.16 -2.10 4.48
CA GLY A 10 12.83 -1.70 5.72
C GLY A 10 12.16 -2.18 7.00
N GLY A 11 11.45 -3.31 6.97
CA GLY A 11 10.68 -3.83 8.11
C GLY A 11 9.35 -3.10 8.40
N SER A 12 8.97 -2.14 7.55
CA SER A 12 7.70 -1.41 7.63
C SER A 12 6.75 -1.84 6.50
N ALA A 13 5.44 -1.73 6.75
CA ALA A 13 4.41 -2.03 5.75
C ALA A 13 3.78 -0.74 5.21
N TYR A 14 3.39 -0.77 3.94
CA TYR A 14 2.82 0.37 3.23
C TYR A 14 1.64 -0.09 2.37
N ALA A 15 0.60 0.74 2.28
CA ALA A 15 -0.52 0.53 1.37
C ALA A 15 -0.38 1.41 0.13
N GLU A 16 -0.68 0.86 -1.04
CA GLU A 16 -0.83 1.63 -2.26
C GLU A 16 -2.24 2.22 -2.33
N ARG A 17 -2.30 3.53 -2.62
CA ARG A 17 -3.55 4.25 -2.84
C ARG A 17 -3.32 5.45 -3.74
N HIS A 18 -4.05 5.52 -4.85
CA HIS A 18 -3.98 6.61 -5.84
C HIS A 18 -2.54 6.91 -6.33
N GLY A 19 -1.72 5.87 -6.51
CA GLY A 19 -0.32 5.99 -6.93
C GLY A 19 0.64 6.45 -5.83
N LYS A 20 0.17 6.60 -4.60
CA LYS A 20 0.99 6.92 -3.42
C LYS A 20 1.08 5.71 -2.51
N ILE A 21 2.07 5.75 -1.63
CA ILE A 21 2.30 4.75 -0.60
C ILE A 21 2.10 5.35 0.78
N LEU A 22 1.21 4.74 1.54
CA LEU A 22 0.84 5.18 2.88
C LEU A 22 1.49 4.25 3.90
N PRO A 23 2.39 4.75 4.77
CA PRO A 23 2.96 3.95 5.85
C PRO A 23 1.86 3.42 6.75
N TRP A 24 1.83 2.13 7.00
CA TRP A 24 0.85 1.49 7.87
C TRP A 24 1.42 1.26 9.26
N THR A 25 0.60 1.57 10.27
CA THR A 25 0.86 1.23 11.67
C THR A 25 -0.43 0.75 12.32
N PHE A 26 -0.34 0.16 13.51
CA PHE A 26 -1.53 -0.16 14.31
C PHE A 26 -2.37 1.08 14.70
N ALA A 27 -1.79 2.28 14.71
CA ALA A 27 -2.51 3.53 14.94
C ALA A 27 -3.19 4.08 13.67
N GLY A 28 -2.99 3.42 12.53
CA GLY A 28 -3.50 3.81 11.23
C GLY A 28 -2.39 4.23 10.26
N TYR A 29 -2.79 4.92 9.19
CA TYR A 29 -1.92 5.31 8.10
C TYR A 29 -1.24 6.67 8.32
N GLY A 30 0.03 6.73 7.95
CA GLY A 30 0.82 7.95 7.94
C GLY A 30 0.60 8.80 6.69
N PRO A 31 1.29 9.96 6.59
CA PRO A 31 1.26 10.81 5.42
C PRO A 31 1.68 10.05 4.15
N PRO A 32 1.05 10.30 3.00
CA PRO A 32 1.36 9.61 1.77
C PRO A 32 2.71 10.07 1.21
N THR A 33 3.47 9.12 0.69
CA THR A 33 4.81 9.34 0.10
C THR A 33 4.84 8.88 -1.35
N SER A 34 5.77 9.42 -2.16
CA SER A 34 6.05 8.91 -3.51
C SER A 34 6.72 7.52 -3.43
N PRO A 35 6.41 6.59 -4.34
CA PRO A 35 7.16 5.34 -4.54
C PRO A 35 8.69 5.54 -4.66
N ASP A 36 9.14 6.69 -5.18
CA ASP A 36 10.56 7.01 -5.32
C ASP A 36 11.32 7.04 -3.98
N HIS A 37 10.60 7.15 -2.86
CA HIS A 37 11.18 7.13 -1.52
C HIS A 37 12.03 5.89 -1.23
N PHE A 38 11.70 4.77 -1.86
CA PHE A 38 12.42 3.51 -1.65
C PHE A 38 13.74 3.42 -2.44
N GLY A 39 13.96 4.27 -3.43
CA GLY A 39 15.15 4.20 -4.30
C GLY A 39 15.32 2.79 -4.89
N ASP A 40 16.50 2.19 -4.67
CA ASP A 40 16.85 0.84 -5.14
C ASP A 40 16.51 -0.28 -4.13
N GLU A 41 15.74 0.02 -3.08
CA GLU A 41 15.37 -0.98 -2.08
C GLU A 41 14.48 -2.09 -2.66
N THR A 42 14.75 -3.34 -2.27
CA THR A 42 13.89 -4.47 -2.65
C THR A 42 12.61 -4.46 -1.83
N LEU A 43 11.49 -4.34 -2.53
CA LEU A 43 10.15 -4.37 -1.94
C LEU A 43 9.62 -5.79 -1.88
N VAL A 44 8.98 -6.15 -0.76
CA VAL A 44 8.24 -7.40 -0.62
C VAL A 44 6.76 -7.12 -0.83
N LEU A 45 6.16 -7.78 -1.82
CA LEU A 45 4.72 -7.74 -2.01
C LEU A 45 4.04 -8.61 -0.95
N LEU A 46 3.25 -8.00 -0.06
CA LEU A 46 2.56 -8.71 1.02
C LEU A 46 1.20 -9.24 0.57
N THR A 47 0.56 -8.56 -0.39
CA THR A 47 -0.74 -8.97 -0.92
C THR A 47 -0.58 -10.12 -1.91
N PRO A 48 -1.22 -11.29 -1.68
CA PRO A 48 -1.16 -12.43 -2.60
C PRO A 48 -1.70 -12.09 -3.99
N GLU A 49 -1.23 -12.82 -5.02
CA GLU A 49 -1.61 -12.60 -6.41
C GLU A 49 -3.12 -12.70 -6.66
N THR A 50 -3.82 -13.61 -5.98
CA THR A 50 -5.27 -13.77 -6.08
C THR A 50 -6.01 -12.52 -5.61
N THR A 51 -5.58 -11.91 -4.50
CA THR A 51 -6.15 -10.66 -4.00
C THR A 51 -5.84 -9.51 -4.95
N LEU A 52 -4.62 -9.44 -5.51
CA LEU A 52 -4.28 -8.44 -6.52
C LEU A 52 -5.17 -8.54 -7.77
N ALA A 53 -5.50 -9.75 -8.22
CA ALA A 53 -6.41 -9.95 -9.35
C ALA A 53 -7.79 -9.37 -9.06
N VAL A 54 -8.34 -9.64 -7.87
CA VAL A 54 -9.64 -9.11 -7.43
C VAL A 54 -9.64 -7.57 -7.36
N LEU A 55 -8.59 -6.96 -6.82
CA LEU A 55 -8.44 -5.49 -6.78
C LEU A 55 -8.40 -4.89 -8.19
N ARG A 56 -7.65 -5.51 -9.11
CA ARG A 56 -7.58 -5.07 -10.52
C ARG A 56 -8.92 -5.18 -11.24
N HIS A 57 -9.80 -6.08 -10.80
CA HIS A 57 -11.16 -6.24 -11.33
C HIS A 57 -12.18 -5.30 -10.69
N GLY A 58 -11.75 -4.34 -9.87
CA GLY A 58 -12.59 -3.25 -9.38
C GLY A 58 -13.18 -3.47 -7.98
N PHE A 59 -12.73 -4.49 -7.25
CA PHE A 59 -13.04 -4.56 -5.82
C PHE A 59 -12.38 -3.38 -5.10
N GLN A 60 -13.15 -2.65 -4.29
CA GLN A 60 -12.67 -1.50 -3.53
C GLN A 60 -12.52 -1.88 -2.05
N THR A 61 -11.34 -1.66 -1.50
CA THR A 61 -11.09 -1.87 -0.07
C THR A 61 -11.71 -0.73 0.75
N GLU A 62 -12.29 -1.08 1.89
CA GLU A 62 -12.62 -0.10 2.91
C GLU A 62 -11.34 0.46 3.55
N TRP A 63 -11.29 1.77 3.69
CA TRP A 63 -10.12 2.47 4.21
C TRP A 63 -10.38 3.02 5.59
N HIS A 64 -9.42 2.85 6.51
CA HIS A 64 -9.46 3.56 7.77
C HIS A 64 -9.42 5.09 7.53
N PRO A 65 -10.14 5.93 8.30
CA PRO A 65 -10.18 7.39 8.09
C PRO A 65 -8.83 8.11 8.07
N SER A 66 -7.78 7.52 8.64
CA SER A 66 -6.42 8.07 8.59
C SER A 66 -5.70 7.86 7.27
N ALA A 67 -6.18 6.96 6.40
CA ALA A 67 -5.65 6.79 5.06
C ALA A 67 -6.04 7.99 4.19
N LYS A 68 -5.29 9.07 4.29
CA LYS A 68 -5.48 10.26 3.47
C LYS A 68 -4.47 10.20 2.32
N ALA A 69 -4.97 9.98 1.11
CA ALA A 69 -4.17 9.94 -0.12
C ALA A 69 -4.10 11.31 -0.77
#